data_AF-A0A244CSV7-F1
#
_entry.id   AF-A0A244CSV7-F1
#
_cell.length_a   1.000
_cell.length_b   1.000
_cell.length_c   1.000
_cell.angle_alpha   90.00
_cell.angle_beta   90.00
_cell.angle_gamma   90.00
#
_symmetry.space_group_name_H-M   'P 1'
#
loop_
_entity.id
_entity.type
_entity.pdbx_description
1 polymer ?
#
loop_
_entity_poly.entity_id
_entity_poly.type
_entity_poly.pdbx_seq_one_letter_code
_entity_poly.pdbx_strand_id
1 'polypeptide(L)'
;MRYFNLKSRCPELCVAHFIEASLLLARCYEKEQCLLLQELFLRRTFYDLLNKYCDPLQTQRLRKQCLDQMYKPLLALKRFYSRHDESNKKYLKLVQEMRVLSHEFNPY
;
A
#
# COMPACT_ATOMS: atom_id res chain seq x y z
N MET A 1 -8.37 13.53 -24.41
CA MET A 1 -7.66 12.50 -23.63
C MET A 1 -6.17 12.64 -23.90
N ARG A 2 -5.41 13.18 -22.93
CA ARG A 2 -3.95 13.30 -23.04
C ARG A 2 -3.32 12.20 -22.19
N TYR A 3 -2.62 11.29 -22.84
CA TYR A 3 -1.76 10.31 -22.21
C TYR A 3 -0.70 11.05 -21.38
N PHE A 4 -0.75 10.92 -20.06
CA PHE A 4 0.32 11.41 -19.18
C PHE A 4 1.57 10.57 -19.44
N ASN A 5 2.46 11.14 -20.25
CA ASN A 5 3.80 10.65 -20.46
C ASN A 5 4.60 10.89 -19.17
N LEU A 6 4.51 9.95 -18.22
CA LEU A 6 5.21 9.96 -16.92
C LEU A 6 6.57 9.22 -17.00
N LYS A 7 7.21 9.24 -18.17
CA LYS A 7 8.62 8.87 -18.27
C LYS A 7 9.43 10.09 -17.81
N SER A 8 10.19 9.93 -16.73
CA SER A 8 11.29 10.82 -16.29
C SER A 8 10.99 11.92 -15.26
N ARG A 9 10.38 11.61 -14.10
CA ARG A 9 10.66 12.35 -12.85
C ARG A 9 10.66 11.39 -11.66
N CYS A 10 11.81 11.26 -11.00
CA CYS A 10 12.10 10.55 -9.74
C CYS A 10 11.03 9.56 -9.24
N PRO A 11 11.19 8.23 -9.43
CA PRO A 11 10.23 7.24 -8.94
C PRO A 11 9.97 7.33 -7.43
N GLU A 12 10.93 7.87 -6.68
CA GLU A 12 10.87 8.13 -5.24
C GLU A 12 9.76 9.09 -4.85
N LEU A 13 9.62 10.18 -5.62
CA LEU A 13 8.57 11.16 -5.40
C LEU A 13 7.20 10.52 -5.69
N CYS A 14 7.12 9.62 -6.67
CA CYS A 14 5.86 9.02 -7.08
C CYS A 14 5.25 8.10 -6.02
N VAL A 15 6.04 7.25 -5.36
CA VAL A 15 5.53 6.29 -4.36
C VAL A 15 5.02 7.01 -3.11
N ALA A 16 5.77 7.98 -2.58
CA ALA A 16 5.36 8.72 -1.39
C ALA A 16 4.06 9.52 -1.63
N HIS A 17 3.98 10.25 -2.75
CA HIS A 17 2.78 11.01 -3.12
C HIS A 17 1.59 10.08 -3.37
N PHE A 18 1.80 8.92 -3.99
CA PHE A 18 0.75 7.91 -4.19
C PHE A 18 0.17 7.42 -2.86
N ILE A 19 1.03 7.10 -1.90
CA ILE A 19 0.61 6.66 -0.57
C ILE A 19 -0.15 7.77 0.15
N GLU A 20 0.38 8.99 0.14
CA GLU A 20 -0.27 10.13 0.79
C GLU A 20 -1.65 10.42 0.21
N ALA A 21 -1.77 10.47 -1.12
CA ALA A 21 -3.05 10.67 -1.79
C ALA A 21 -4.06 9.57 -1.45
N SER A 22 -3.63 8.31 -1.45
CA SER A 22 -4.50 7.18 -1.16
C SER A 22 -4.94 7.13 0.31
N LEU A 23 -4.04 7.46 1.24
CA LEU A 23 -4.38 7.60 2.66
C LEU A 23 -5.28 8.80 2.93
N LEU A 24 -5.13 9.89 2.18
CA LEU A 24 -6.05 11.04 2.26
C LEU A 24 -7.46 10.64 1.82
N LEU A 25 -7.60 9.89 0.72
CA LEU A 25 -8.90 9.36 0.29
C LEU A 25 -9.52 8.46 1.36
N ALA A 26 -8.76 7.54 1.94
CA ALA A 26 -9.24 6.71 3.04
C ALA A 26 -9.72 7.53 4.25
N ARG A 27 -9.04 8.65 4.58
CA ARG A 27 -9.47 9.58 5.64
C ARG A 27 -10.74 10.35 5.26
N CYS A 28 -10.96 10.68 3.99
CA CYS A 28 -12.23 11.27 3.56
C CYS A 28 -13.39 10.29 3.81
N TYR A 29 -13.23 9.02 3.44
CA TYR A 29 -14.25 8.00 3.71
C TYR A 29 -14.41 7.67 5.19
N GLU A 30 -13.36 7.82 6.00
CA GLU A 30 -13.47 7.77 7.47
C GLU A 30 -14.42 8.86 8.00
N LYS A 31 -14.27 10.10 7.52
CA LYS A 31 -15.14 11.23 7.90
C LYS A 31 -16.59 11.03 7.46
N GLU A 32 -16.80 10.45 6.29
CA GLU A 32 -18.12 10.09 5.78
C GLU A 32 -18.69 8.80 6.40
N GLN A 33 -17.97 8.18 7.36
CA GLN A 33 -18.35 6.93 8.00
C GLN A 33 -18.57 5.77 7.01
N CYS A 34 -17.97 5.84 5.83
CA CYS A 34 -18.08 4.82 4.79
C CYS A 34 -16.98 3.76 4.98
N LEU A 35 -17.19 2.84 5.92
CA LEU A 35 -16.21 1.82 6.31
C LEU A 35 -15.73 0.96 5.13
N LEU A 36 -16.63 0.60 4.22
CA LEU A 36 -16.29 -0.24 3.07
C LEU A 36 -15.30 0.45 2.14
N LEU A 37 -15.53 1.73 1.82
CA LEU A 37 -14.63 2.49 0.95
C LEU A 37 -13.32 2.81 1.67
N GLN A 38 -13.37 3.13 2.96
CA GLN A 38 -12.16 3.29 3.75
C GLN A 38 -11.30 2.02 3.71
N GLU A 39 -11.87 0.84 4.00
CA GLU A 39 -11.15 -0.44 3.93
C GLU A 39 -10.60 -0.70 2.53
N LEU A 40 -11.40 -0.44 1.49
CA LEU A 40 -11.00 -0.64 0.09
C LEU A 40 -9.77 0.17 -0.28
N PHE A 41 -9.75 1.47 0.03
CA PHE A 41 -8.61 2.32 -0.32
C PHE A 41 -7.35 1.98 0.48
N LEU A 42 -7.50 1.62 1.76
CA LEU A 42 -6.38 1.16 2.58
C LEU A 42 -5.77 -0.14 2.04
N ARG A 43 -6.60 -1.14 1.73
CA ARG A 43 -6.14 -2.41 1.16
C ARG A 43 -5.56 -2.23 -0.23
N ARG A 44 -6.18 -1.41 -1.07
CA ARG A 44 -5.67 -1.09 -2.41
C ARG A 44 -4.27 -0.49 -2.35
N THR A 45 -4.06 0.49 -1.46
CA THR A 45 -2.73 1.10 -1.26
C THR A 45 -1.68 0.06 -0.92
N PHE A 46 -2.01 -0.87 -0.01
CA PHE A 46 -1.12 -1.97 0.36
C PHE A 46 -0.81 -2.90 -0.83
N TYR A 47 -1.84 -3.39 -1.52
CA TYR A 47 -1.65 -4.32 -2.64
C TYR A 47 -0.96 -3.68 -3.84
N ASP A 48 -1.20 -2.40 -4.12
CA ASP A 48 -0.52 -1.68 -5.20
C ASP A 48 1.00 -1.55 -4.93
N LEU A 49 1.41 -1.34 -3.67
CA LEU A 49 2.82 -1.36 -3.30
C LEU A 49 3.40 -2.78 -3.35
N LEU A 50 2.66 -3.77 -2.84
CA LEU A 50 3.11 -5.16 -2.80
C LEU A 50 3.32 -5.71 -4.21
N ASN A 51 2.39 -5.46 -5.12
CA ASN A 51 2.49 -5.85 -6.52
C ASN A 51 3.70 -5.18 -7.20
N LYS A 52 3.95 -3.89 -6.95
CA LYS A 52 5.14 -3.20 -7.48
C LYS A 52 6.45 -3.73 -6.89
N TYR A 53 6.44 -4.18 -5.65
CA TYR A 53 7.59 -4.81 -5.01
C TYR A 53 7.87 -6.21 -5.58
N CYS A 54 6.83 -7.02 -5.82
CA CYS A 54 6.95 -8.36 -6.37
C CYS A 54 7.17 -8.40 -7.89
N ASP A 55 6.90 -7.31 -8.62
CA ASP A 55 7.04 -7.27 -10.07
C ASP A 55 8.54 -7.28 -10.49
N PRO A 56 9.03 -8.35 -11.13
CA PRO A 56 10.43 -8.48 -11.53
C PRO A 56 10.80 -7.51 -12.67
N LEU A 57 9.82 -6.94 -13.36
CA LEU A 57 10.03 -5.94 -14.41
C LEU A 57 10.27 -4.54 -13.83
N GLN A 58 10.01 -4.33 -12.53
CA GLN A 58 10.30 -3.06 -11.87
C GLN A 58 11.79 -2.94 -11.50
N THR A 59 12.28 -1.71 -11.56
CA THR A 59 13.65 -1.40 -11.12
C THR A 59 13.85 -1.77 -9.64
N GLN A 60 15.02 -2.29 -9.29
CA GLN A 60 15.36 -2.64 -7.90
C GLN A 60 15.19 -1.44 -6.94
N ARG A 61 15.50 -0.22 -7.41
CA ARG A 61 15.26 1.01 -6.65
C ARG A 61 13.78 1.17 -6.29
N LEU A 62 12.88 1.08 -7.27
CA LEU A 62 11.44 1.20 -7.02
C LEU A 62 10.94 0.09 -6.09
N ARG A 63 11.37 -1.16 -6.31
CA ARG A 63 11.00 -2.30 -5.45
C ARG A 63 11.40 -2.04 -4.00
N LYS A 64 12.65 -1.62 -3.76
CA LYS A 64 13.15 -1.25 -2.42
C LYS A 64 12.31 -0.13 -1.79
N GLN A 65 11.94 0.88 -2.55
CA GLN A 65 11.11 1.97 -2.05
C GLN A 65 9.69 1.56 -1.68
N CYS A 66 9.06 0.71 -2.49
CA CYS A 66 7.75 0.14 -2.16
C CYS A 66 7.83 -0.65 -0.85
N LEU A 67 8.90 -1.44 -0.65
CA LEU A 67 9.13 -2.17 0.59
C LEU A 67 9.35 -1.24 1.79
N ASP A 68 10.24 -0.24 1.66
CA ASP A 68 10.57 0.72 2.72
C ASP A 68 9.36 1.55 3.16
N GLN A 69 8.41 1.82 2.25
CA GLN A 69 7.21 2.60 2.54
C GLN A 69 6.00 1.73 2.94
N MET A 70 6.11 0.39 2.89
CA MET A 70 5.02 -0.56 3.16
C MET A 70 4.43 -0.44 4.57
N TYR A 71 5.23 0.02 5.55
CA TYR A 71 4.78 0.20 6.92
C TYR A 71 3.64 1.23 7.04
N LYS A 72 3.56 2.21 6.13
CA LYS A 72 2.53 3.27 6.17
C LYS A 72 1.12 2.71 5.96
N PRO A 73 0.81 2.01 4.85
CA PRO A 73 -0.51 1.40 4.69
C PRO A 73 -0.75 0.28 5.72
N LEU A 74 0.25 -0.50 6.11
CA LEU A 74 0.09 -1.51 7.17
C LEU A 74 -0.31 -0.90 8.52
N LEU A 75 0.30 0.21 8.93
CA LEU A 75 -0.07 0.90 10.16
C LEU A 75 -1.50 1.47 10.08
N ALA A 76 -1.89 2.01 8.92
CA ALA A 76 -3.25 2.50 8.70
C ALA A 76 -4.28 1.35 8.74
N LEU A 77 -3.99 0.21 8.12
CA LEU A 77 -4.81 -1.01 8.16
C LEU A 77 -4.90 -1.58 9.58
N LYS A 78 -3.79 -1.58 10.35
CA LYS A 78 -3.79 -1.98 11.75
C LYS A 78 -4.77 -1.13 12.56
N ARG A 79 -4.68 0.20 12.43
CA ARG A 79 -5.59 1.14 13.12
C ARG A 79 -7.04 0.98 12.69
N PHE A 80 -7.29 0.66 11.43
CA PHE A 80 -8.64 0.40 10.93
C PHE A 80 -9.20 -0.89 11.54
N TYR A 81 -8.49 -2.02 11.41
CA TYR A 81 -8.98 -3.30 11.91
C TYR A 81 -9.07 -3.36 13.43
N SER A 82 -8.15 -2.74 14.17
CA SER A 82 -8.29 -2.68 15.64
C SER A 82 -9.55 -1.92 16.11
N ARG A 83 -10.17 -1.09 15.26
CA ARG A 83 -11.43 -0.38 15.57
C ARG A 83 -12.68 -1.10 15.07
N HIS A 84 -12.56 -1.97 14.06
CA HIS A 84 -13.71 -2.51 13.31
C HIS A 84 -13.69 -4.05 13.13
N ASP A 85 -12.62 -4.73 13.54
CA ASP A 85 -12.46 -6.19 13.50
C ASP A 85 -11.79 -6.66 14.80
N GLU A 86 -12.59 -7.06 15.78
CA GLU A 86 -12.13 -7.54 17.09
C GLU A 86 -11.11 -8.68 16.98
N SER A 87 -11.25 -9.51 15.94
CA SER A 87 -10.40 -10.68 15.76
C SER A 87 -9.02 -10.35 15.18
N ASN A 88 -8.84 -9.16 14.61
CA ASN A 88 -7.68 -8.75 13.80
C ASN A 88 -7.27 -9.77 12.71
N LYS A 89 -8.14 -10.73 12.36
CA LYS A 89 -7.81 -11.83 11.43
C LYS A 89 -7.46 -11.27 10.06
N LYS A 90 -8.17 -10.23 9.61
CA LYS A 90 -7.89 -9.58 8.33
C LYS A 90 -6.50 -8.94 8.31
N TYR A 91 -6.13 -8.24 9.38
CA TYR A 91 -4.81 -7.64 9.52
C TYR A 91 -3.68 -8.68 9.52
N LEU A 92 -3.84 -9.75 10.30
CA LEU A 92 -2.83 -10.81 10.40
C LEU A 92 -2.60 -11.52 9.06
N LYS A 93 -3.66 -11.73 8.27
CA LYS A 93 -3.54 -12.27 6.91
C LYS A 93 -2.66 -11.39 6.02
N LEU A 94 -2.86 -10.07 6.06
CA LEU A 94 -2.08 -9.11 5.27
C LEU A 94 -0.60 -9.10 5.66
N VAL A 95 -0.31 -9.15 6.96
CA VAL A 95 1.07 -9.23 7.47
C VAL A 95 1.74 -10.54 7.06
N GLN A 96 1.01 -11.66 7.15
CA GLN A 96 1.53 -12.96 6.73
C GLN A 96 1.83 -12.99 5.23
N GLU A 97 0.92 -12.48 4.40
CA GLU A 97 1.09 -12.38 2.95
C GLU A 97 2.32 -11.54 2.59
N MET A 98 2.46 -10.36 3.21
CA MET A 98 3.64 -9.50 3.01
C MET A 98 4.92 -10.20 3.42
N ARG A 99 4.94 -10.92 4.55
CA ARG A 99 6.12 -11.65 5.03
C ARG A 99 6.54 -12.73 4.03
N VAL A 100 5.61 -13.56 3.59
CA VAL A 100 5.87 -14.65 2.63
C VAL A 100 6.44 -14.08 1.34
N LEU A 101 5.78 -13.08 0.76
CA LEU A 101 6.21 -12.47 -0.49
C LEU A 101 7.52 -11.69 -0.35
N SER A 102 7.75 -11.01 0.78
CA SER A 102 9.03 -10.33 1.03
C SER A 102 10.19 -11.30 1.13
N HIS A 103 9.95 -12.52 1.61
CA HIS A 103 10.96 -13.55 1.69
C HIS A 103 11.24 -14.16 0.31
N GLU A 104 10.20 -14.46 -0.46
CA GLU A 104 10.30 -15.03 -1.80
C GLU A 104 10.96 -14.07 -2.81
N PHE A 105 10.60 -12.79 -2.77
CA PHE A 105 11.09 -11.78 -3.70
C PHE A 105 12.29 -10.99 -3.15
N ASN A 106 12.87 -11.41 -2.03
CA ASN A 106 14.04 -10.76 -1.44
C ASN A 106 15.23 -10.83 -2.42
N PRO A 107 15.79 -9.70 -2.87
CA PRO A 107 16.94 -9.71 -3.77
C PRO A 107 18.28 -9.94 -3.03
N TYR A 108 18.26 -10.29 -1.74
CA TYR A 108 19.43 -10.44 -0.86
C TYR A 108 19.45 -11.79 -0.16
#